data_AF-A0A7S3FR89-F1
#
_entry.id   AF-A0A7S3FR89-F1
#
_cell.length_a   1.000
_cell.length_b   1.000
_cell.length_c   1.000
_cell.angle_alpha   90.00
_cell.angle_beta   90.00
_cell.angle_gamma   90.00
#
_symmetry.space_group_name_H-M   'P 1'
#
loop_
_entity.id
_entity.type
_entity.pdbx_description
1 polymer ?
#
loop_
_entity_poly.entity_id
_entity_poly.type
_entity_poly.pdbx_seq_one_letter_code
_entity_poly.pdbx_strand_id
1 'polypeptide(L)'
;ILVHCGHTFCTECLQQLHHRYRVRCPICRKLVKQVESVDKLPLNFNILYEVVERDHILREINYEDDACMDCLKCERHDQRVQHFYCSNHLTVFCRECIKENHTDEKCFVVDLY
;
A
#
# COMPACT_ATOMS: atom_id res chain seq x y z
N ILE A 1 -7.18 7.29 9.22
CA ILE A 1 -6.88 8.09 10.43
C ILE A 1 -8.17 8.41 11.21
N LEU A 2 -8.12 8.46 12.55
CA LEU A 2 -9.25 8.95 13.35
C LEU A 2 -9.15 10.47 13.56
N VAL A 3 -9.92 11.22 12.78
CA VAL A 3 -9.82 12.70 12.68
C VAL A 3 -9.97 13.45 14.01
N HIS A 4 -10.72 12.90 14.98
CA HIS A 4 -10.91 13.57 16.27
C HIS A 4 -9.72 13.45 17.22
N CYS A 5 -8.77 12.54 16.97
CA CYS A 5 -7.64 12.31 17.86
C CYS A 5 -6.30 12.10 17.17
N GLY A 6 -6.24 12.12 15.84
CA GLY A 6 -4.99 12.02 15.06
C GLY A 6 -4.34 10.64 15.03
N HIS A 7 -4.82 9.68 15.83
CA HIS A 7 -4.27 8.33 15.82
C HIS A 7 -4.58 7.60 14.50
N THR A 8 -3.57 6.92 13.96
CA THR A 8 -3.65 6.21 12.69
C THR A 8 -3.59 4.70 12.91
N PHE A 9 -4.39 3.98 12.13
CA PHE A 9 -4.56 2.53 12.19
C PHE A 9 -4.77 2.01 10.78
N CYS A 10 -4.48 0.73 10.57
CA CYS A 10 -4.79 0.03 9.33
C CYS A 10 -6.31 -0.07 9.12
N THR A 11 -6.78 -0.16 7.87
CA THR A 11 -8.21 -0.27 7.53
C THR A 11 -8.82 -1.52 8.17
N GLU A 12 -8.15 -2.66 8.09
CA GLU A 12 -8.59 -3.91 8.70
C GLU A 12 -8.76 -3.78 10.23
N CYS A 13 -7.78 -3.16 10.89
CA CYS A 13 -7.79 -2.88 12.32
C CYS A 13 -9.02 -2.04 12.71
N LEU A 14 -9.33 -1.02 11.90
CA LEU A 14 -10.49 -0.16 12.12
C LEU A 14 -11.81 -0.87 11.81
N GLN A 15 -11.84 -1.78 10.83
CA GLN A 15 -12.99 -2.61 10.51
C GLN A 15 -13.44 -3.43 11.73
N GLN A 16 -12.48 -4.01 12.46
CA GLN A 16 -12.73 -4.78 13.68
C GLN A 16 -13.23 -3.91 14.85
N LEU A 17 -12.86 -2.62 14.86
CA LEU A 17 -13.25 -1.65 15.89
C LEU A 17 -14.52 -0.87 15.54
N HIS A 18 -14.97 -0.96 14.30
CA HIS A 18 -16.16 -0.29 13.79
C HIS A 18 -17.40 -1.08 14.18
N HIS A 19 -18.33 -0.42 14.88
CA HIS A 19 -19.55 -1.06 15.30
C HIS A 19 -20.66 -0.04 15.50
N ARG A 20 -21.82 -0.25 14.86
CA ARG A 20 -22.99 0.66 14.91
C ARG A 20 -22.63 2.11 14.56
N TYR A 21 -21.97 2.30 13.41
CA TYR A 21 -21.64 3.63 12.86
C TYR A 21 -20.70 4.48 13.72
N ARG A 22 -19.87 3.85 14.55
CA ARG A 22 -18.92 4.54 15.44
C ARG A 22 -17.66 3.71 15.64
N VAL A 23 -16.58 4.40 15.99
CA VAL A 23 -15.28 3.81 16.34
C VAL A 23 -14.78 4.46 17.62
N ARG A 24 -14.30 3.66 18.58
CA ARG A 24 -13.61 4.17 19.76
C ARG A 24 -12.11 3.96 19.59
N CYS A 25 -11.33 5.03 19.70
CA CYS A 25 -9.88 4.93 19.60
C CYS A 25 -9.32 4.02 20.71
N PRO A 26 -8.54 2.96 20.40
CA PRO A 26 -7.91 2.10 21.40
C PRO A 26 -6.92 2.83 22.31
N ILE A 27 -6.28 3.88 21.80
CA ILE A 27 -5.20 4.59 22.49
C ILE A 27 -5.77 5.62 23.48
N CYS A 28 -6.58 6.56 23.00
CA CYS A 28 -7.07 7.68 23.80
C CYS A 28 -8.56 7.59 24.19
N ARG A 29 -9.24 6.49 23.81
CA ARG A 29 -10.65 6.21 24.10
C ARG A 29 -11.66 7.23 23.56
N LYS A 30 -11.22 8.22 22.75
CA LYS A 30 -12.10 9.19 22.10
C LYS A 30 -13.03 8.49 21.11
N LEU A 31 -14.32 8.86 21.15
CA LEU A 31 -15.36 8.26 20.32
C LEU A 31 -15.57 9.09 19.04
N VAL A 32 -15.49 8.44 17.89
CA VAL A 32 -15.87 8.99 16.59
C VAL A 32 -17.24 8.42 16.23
N LYS A 33 -18.21 9.29 15.97
CA LYS A 33 -19.58 8.91 15.57
C LYS A 33 -19.76 9.13 14.07
N GLN A 34 -20.85 8.61 13.50
CA GLN A 34 -21.23 8.80 12.10
C GLN A 34 -20.18 8.27 11.10
N VAL A 35 -19.48 7.20 11.48
CA VAL A 35 -18.59 6.48 10.56
C VAL A 35 -19.45 5.49 9.79
N GLU A 36 -19.85 5.82 8.56
CA GLU A 36 -20.66 4.90 7.74
C GLU A 36 -19.87 3.67 7.31
N SER A 37 -18.68 3.91 6.77
CA SER A 37 -17.68 2.90 6.46
C SER A 37 -16.30 3.41 6.90
N VAL A 38 -15.43 2.48 7.28
CA VAL A 38 -14.02 2.76 7.55
C VAL A 38 -13.30 3.24 6.28
N ASP A 39 -13.71 2.76 5.10
CA ASP A 39 -13.11 3.13 3.81
C ASP A 39 -13.29 4.61 3.46
N LYS A 40 -14.29 5.27 4.07
CA LYS A 40 -14.55 6.71 3.90
C LYS A 40 -13.69 7.58 4.83
N LEU A 41 -12.94 6.99 5.75
CA LEU A 41 -12.05 7.75 6.63
C LEU A 41 -10.81 8.19 5.85
N PRO A 42 -10.29 9.40 6.14
CA PRO A 42 -9.12 9.90 5.43
C PRO A 42 -7.91 8.98 5.61
N LEU A 43 -7.16 8.79 4.53
CA LEU A 43 -5.85 8.13 4.54
C LEU A 43 -4.80 9.11 5.07
N ASN A 44 -3.79 8.57 5.75
CA ASN A 44 -2.66 9.36 6.19
C ASN A 44 -1.54 9.24 5.14
N PHE A 45 -1.53 10.14 4.16
CA PHE A 45 -0.57 10.12 3.05
C PHE A 45 0.89 10.28 3.51
N ASN A 46 1.15 10.90 4.67
CA ASN A 46 2.52 10.99 5.21
C ASN A 46 3.10 9.62 5.52
N ILE A 47 2.27 8.64 5.90
CA ILE A 47 2.73 7.25 6.09
C ILE A 47 3.15 6.66 4.75
N LEU A 48 2.44 6.95 3.66
CA LEU A 48 2.81 6.46 2.34
C LEU A 48 4.16 7.03 1.91
N TYR A 49 4.39 8.33 2.08
CA TYR A 49 5.69 8.95 1.80
C TYR A 49 6.81 8.36 2.66
N GLU A 50 6.61 8.22 3.97
CA GLU A 50 7.63 7.63 4.84
C GLU A 50 7.95 6.18 4.48
N VAL A 51 6.94 5.39 4.09
CA VAL A 51 7.13 3.99 3.66
C VAL A 51 7.91 3.96 2.36
N VAL A 52 7.54 4.76 1.36
CA VAL A 52 8.23 4.81 0.06
C VAL A 52 9.66 5.32 0.20
N GLU A 53 9.92 6.37 0.98
CA GLU A 53 11.26 6.94 1.15
C GLU A 53 12.22 6.01 1.92
N ARG A 54 11.68 5.18 2.83
CA ARG A 54 12.46 4.22 3.63
C ARG A 54 12.61 2.86 2.96
N ASP A 55 11.69 2.49 2.07
CA ASP A 55 11.79 1.26 1.32
C ASP A 55 12.81 1.44 0.19
N HIS A 56 13.99 0.85 0.37
CA HIS A 56 15.09 0.86 -0.61
C HIS A 56 14.63 0.46 -2.02
N ILE A 57 13.68 -0.46 -2.14
CA ILE A 57 13.17 -0.94 -3.43
C ILE A 57 12.36 0.16 -4.09
N LEU A 58 11.40 0.73 -3.38
CA LEU A 58 10.51 1.76 -3.92
C LEU A 58 11.24 3.08 -4.20
N ARG A 59 12.28 3.38 -3.42
CA ARG A 59 13.10 4.57 -3.58
C ARG A 59 13.95 4.56 -4.85
N GLU A 60 14.42 3.40 -5.27
CA GLU A 60 15.30 3.25 -6.44
C GLU A 60 14.54 3.22 -7.77
N ILE A 61 13.23 2.97 -7.73
CA ILE A 61 12.39 2.93 -8.91
C ILE A 61 12.00 4.36 -9.30
N ASN A 62 12.53 4.82 -10.43
CA ASN A 62 12.12 6.08 -11.04
C ASN A 62 11.76 5.85 -12.52
N TYR A 63 10.47 5.97 -12.85
CA TYR A 63 9.98 5.81 -14.23
C TYR A 63 10.17 7.06 -15.10
N GLU A 64 10.55 8.19 -14.50
CA GLU A 64 10.83 9.44 -15.21
C GLU A 64 12.32 9.60 -15.55
N ASP A 65 13.18 8.72 -15.03
CA ASP A 65 14.62 8.73 -15.29
C ASP A 65 14.97 7.86 -16.50
N ASP A 66 15.11 8.51 -17.66
CA ASP A 66 15.51 7.88 -18.94
C ASP A 66 16.87 7.15 -18.85
N ALA A 67 17.69 7.43 -17.83
CA ALA A 67 19.02 6.81 -17.68
C ALA A 67 18.97 5.34 -17.25
N CYS A 68 17.84 4.85 -16.72
CA CYS A 68 17.71 3.48 -16.18
C CYS A 68 16.64 2.62 -16.90
N MET A 69 16.39 2.85 -18.19
CA MET A 69 15.38 2.10 -18.96
C MET A 69 15.59 0.58 -18.99
N ASP A 70 16.84 0.11 -18.88
CA ASP A 70 17.14 -1.32 -18.81
C ASP A 70 16.90 -1.92 -17.42
N CYS A 71 16.98 -1.11 -16.37
CA CYS A 71 16.79 -1.52 -14.97
C CYS A 71 15.34 -1.95 -14.68
N LEU A 72 14.41 -1.36 -15.43
CA LEU A 72 12.98 -1.63 -15.29
C LEU A 72 12.54 -2.85 -16.10
N LYS A 73 13.40 -3.48 -16.92
CA LYS A 73 13.03 -4.66 -17.68
C LYS A 73 13.01 -5.90 -16.80
N CYS A 74 12.07 -6.81 -17.07
CA CYS A 74 12.00 -8.07 -16.37
C CYS A 74 13.04 -9.06 -16.90
N GLU A 75 13.86 -9.62 -16.02
CA GLU A 75 14.91 -10.61 -16.39
C GLU A 75 14.36 -11.91 -16.98
N ARG A 76 13.08 -12.23 -16.70
CA ARG A 76 12.41 -13.44 -17.20
C ARG A 76 11.57 -13.16 -18.44
N HIS A 77 11.27 -11.88 -18.69
CA HIS A 77 10.35 -11.44 -19.73
C HIS A 77 10.91 -10.17 -20.39
N ASP A 78 11.91 -10.34 -21.25
CA ASP A 78 12.76 -9.26 -21.83
C ASP A 78 12.00 -8.09 -22.48
N GLN A 79 10.75 -8.29 -22.88
CA GLN A 79 9.88 -7.26 -23.48
C GLN A 79 8.90 -6.62 -22.50
N ARG A 80 9.01 -6.92 -21.20
CA ARG A 80 8.08 -6.45 -20.18
C ARG A 80 8.80 -5.58 -19.16
N VAL A 81 8.13 -4.50 -18.78
CA VAL A 81 8.58 -3.59 -17.72
C VAL A 81 8.04 -4.10 -16.38
N GLN A 82 8.86 -4.00 -15.34
CA GLN A 82 8.52 -4.25 -13.96
C GLN A 82 7.86 -2.99 -13.40
N HIS A 83 6.55 -3.03 -13.21
CA HIS A 83 5.79 -1.89 -12.70
C HIS A 83 4.78 -2.26 -11.61
N PHE A 84 4.82 -3.52 -11.14
CA PHE A 84 4.04 -3.96 -9.99
C PHE A 84 4.97 -4.20 -8.81
N TYR A 85 4.51 -3.84 -7.61
CA TYR A 85 5.19 -4.14 -6.36
C TYR A 85 4.32 -5.05 -5.50
N CYS A 86 4.95 -6.00 -4.81
CA CYS A 86 4.27 -6.87 -3.87
C CYS A 86 4.83 -6.62 -2.46
N SER A 87 4.00 -6.15 -1.53
CA SER A 87 4.45 -5.90 -0.16
C SER A 87 4.70 -7.16 0.65
N ASN A 88 4.26 -8.33 0.17
CA ASN A 88 4.54 -9.63 0.80
C ASN A 88 5.90 -10.20 0.36
N HIS A 89 6.21 -10.13 -0.94
CA HIS A 89 7.47 -10.64 -1.49
C HIS A 89 8.60 -9.60 -1.48
N LEU A 90 8.26 -8.32 -1.28
CA LEU A 90 9.19 -7.20 -1.32
C LEU A 90 9.98 -7.21 -2.63
N THR A 91 9.26 -7.28 -3.75
CA THR A 91 9.86 -7.28 -5.09
C THR A 91 9.01 -6.47 -6.06
N VAL A 92 9.71 -5.90 -7.04
CA VAL A 92 9.10 -5.33 -8.25
C VAL A 92 9.06 -6.42 -9.31
N PHE A 93 8.02 -6.42 -10.13
CA PHE A 93 7.83 -7.43 -11.16
C PHE A 93 6.91 -6.95 -12.27
N CYS A 94 6.90 -7.70 -13.37
CA CYS A 94 6.07 -7.39 -14.53
C CYS A 94 4.69 -8.07 -14.46
N ARG A 95 3.81 -7.69 -15.38
CA ARG A 95 2.44 -8.24 -15.46
C ARG A 95 2.39 -9.77 -15.58
N GLU A 96 3.31 -10.39 -16.31
CA GLU A 96 3.27 -11.86 -16.48
C GLU A 96 3.70 -12.58 -15.21
N CYS A 97 4.65 -12.02 -14.45
CA CYS A 97 5.05 -12.55 -13.15
C CYS A 97 3.91 -12.58 -12.12
N ILE A 98 2.86 -11.75 -12.27
CA ILE A 98 1.65 -11.82 -11.43
C ILE A 98 1.08 -13.26 -11.46
N LYS A 99 0.89 -13.80 -12.66
CA LYS A 99 0.21 -15.09 -12.87
C LYS A 99 1.07 -16.28 -12.49
N GLU A 100 2.39 -16.12 -12.52
CA GLU A 100 3.32 -17.22 -12.26
C GLU A 100 3.69 -17.31 -10.78
N ASN A 101 3.94 -16.17 -10.14
CA ASN A 101 4.58 -16.10 -8.82
C ASN A 101 3.76 -15.36 -7.76
N HIS A 102 2.70 -14.63 -8.14
CA HIS A 102 1.89 -13.82 -7.22
C HIS A 102 0.40 -14.19 -7.29
N THR A 103 0.09 -15.49 -7.33
CA THR A 103 -1.28 -16.02 -7.31
C THR A 103 -1.79 -16.34 -5.91
N ASP A 104 -0.94 -16.22 -4.89
CA ASP A 104 -1.33 -16.47 -3.49
C ASP A 104 -2.31 -15.39 -3.00
N GLU A 105 -3.35 -15.78 -2.26
CA GLU A 105 -4.31 -14.88 -1.61
C GLU A 105 -3.63 -13.86 -0.67
N LYS A 106 -2.40 -14.13 -0.23
CA LYS A 106 -1.60 -13.23 0.61
C LYS A 106 -0.80 -12.18 -0.17
N CYS A 107 -0.81 -12.21 -1.49
CA CYS A 107 -0.10 -11.22 -2.29
C CYS A 107 -0.86 -9.89 -2.34
N PHE A 108 -0.29 -8.87 -1.69
CA PHE A 108 -0.76 -7.49 -1.82
C PHE A 108 0.03 -6.79 -2.90
N VAL A 109 -0.57 -6.66 -4.09
CA VAL A 109 0.06 -6.10 -5.29
C VAL A 109 -0.42 -4.69 -5.55
N VAL A 110 0.52 -3.78 -5.84
CA VAL A 110 0.28 -2.38 -6.15
C VAL A 110 0.90 -2.06 -7.52
N ASP A 111 0.18 -1.32 -8.35
CA ASP A 111 0.72 -0.75 -9.59
C ASP A 111 1.49 0.54 -9.25
N LEU A 112 2.73 0.64 -9.71
CA LEU A 112 3.63 1.76 -9.42
C LEU A 112 3.63 2.84 -10.52
N TYR A 113 2.82 2.66 -11.57
CA TYR A 113 2.69 3.59 -12.70
C TYR A 113 1.57 4.62 -12.50
#